data_AF-A0A4R2I4M4-F1
#
_entry.id   AF-A0A4R2I4M4-F1
#
_cell.length_a   1.000
_cell.length_b   1.000
_cell.length_c   1.000
_cell.angle_alpha   90.00
_cell.angle_beta   90.00
_cell.angle_gamma   90.00
#
_symmetry.space_group_name_H-M   'P 1'
#
loop_
_entity.id
_entity.type
_entity.pdbx_description
1 polymer ?
#
loop_
_entity_poly.entity_id
_entity_poly.type
_entity_poly.pdbx_seq_one_letter_code
_entity_poly.pdbx_strand_id
1 'polypeptide(L)'
;MASGIGEHRLAGVMFLLAPIASAAADASDIIFSGGFEWVCSPQLALPDGMRTWQPVGNISYGSDTTHVRPNVNITEWDNLWGFSSVIDSVPVSWPGFSDAPAPTLRNFGKWNYVAAHFRTPAAPGNLSGRFGYSEVPSSPPARVTMAISSACGDFAAHLPTPGCLKADVEAGNALVFWHFSTTAPDTACPLQPGADYYVNIMIANPESVVPQAVVVGMNSVWQP
;
A
#
# COMPACT_ATOMS: atom_id res chain seq x y z
N MET A 1 84.86 -33.64 16.58
CA MET A 1 83.98 -34.20 17.65
C MET A 1 83.22 -33.04 18.27
N ALA A 2 81.98 -33.28 18.71
CA ALA A 2 80.90 -32.33 19.08
C ALA A 2 80.13 -31.80 17.85
N SER A 3 78.92 -32.28 17.54
CA SER A 3 77.64 -32.42 18.27
C SER A 3 76.73 -31.20 18.06
N GLY A 4 75.52 -31.44 17.55
CA GLY A 4 74.47 -30.43 17.39
C GLY A 4 73.32 -30.92 16.52
N ILE A 5 72.52 -31.84 17.05
CA ILE A 5 71.25 -32.29 16.44
C ILE A 5 70.16 -31.29 16.85
N GLY A 6 69.59 -30.58 15.87
CA GLY A 6 68.49 -29.64 16.07
C GLY A 6 67.13 -30.33 15.95
N GLU A 7 66.41 -30.42 17.07
CA GLU A 7 65.00 -30.80 17.15
C GLU A 7 64.09 -29.72 16.54
N HIS A 8 63.38 -30.04 15.46
CA HIS A 8 62.25 -29.23 14.99
C HIS A 8 60.95 -29.85 15.50
N ARG A 9 60.32 -29.15 16.45
CA ARG A 9 59.02 -29.50 17.02
C ARG A 9 57.90 -29.26 16.00
N LEU A 10 57.11 -30.30 15.73
CA LEU A 10 55.81 -30.19 15.06
C LEU A 10 54.87 -29.32 15.92
N ALA A 11 54.43 -28.19 15.38
CA ALA A 11 53.31 -27.43 15.92
C ALA A 11 52.01 -28.00 15.33
N GLY A 12 51.22 -28.66 16.18
CA GLY A 12 49.88 -29.14 15.82
C GLY A 12 48.92 -27.96 15.61
N VAL A 13 48.37 -27.86 14.41
CA VAL A 13 47.28 -26.94 14.08
C VAL A 13 45.99 -27.54 14.63
N MET A 14 45.49 -26.99 15.73
CA MET A 14 44.21 -27.35 16.33
C MET A 14 43.10 -26.59 15.58
N PHE A 15 42.40 -27.29 14.68
CA PHE A 15 41.20 -26.77 14.02
C PHE A 15 40.04 -26.77 15.04
N LEU A 16 39.68 -25.59 15.55
CA LEU A 16 38.42 -25.38 16.25
C LEU A 16 37.28 -25.41 15.23
N LEU A 17 36.48 -26.48 15.26
CA LEU A 17 35.16 -26.52 14.64
C LEU A 17 34.21 -25.69 15.49
N ALA A 18 33.91 -24.46 15.06
CA ALA A 18 32.83 -23.67 15.63
C ALA A 18 31.48 -24.27 15.22
N PRO A 19 30.54 -24.51 16.15
CA PRO A 19 29.17 -24.87 15.78
C PRO A 19 28.52 -23.68 15.06
N ILE A 20 28.09 -23.90 13.82
CA ILE A 20 27.22 -22.97 13.09
C ILE A 20 25.84 -23.13 13.75
N ALA A 21 25.54 -22.26 14.71
CA ALA A 21 24.19 -22.10 15.21
C ALA A 21 23.34 -21.48 14.08
N SER A 22 22.60 -22.31 13.34
CA SER A 22 21.46 -21.82 12.56
C SER A 22 20.41 -21.34 13.53
N ALA A 23 20.41 -20.03 13.81
CA ALA A 23 19.23 -19.36 14.32
C ALA A 23 18.16 -19.52 13.23
N ALA A 24 17.17 -20.40 13.48
CA ALA A 24 15.90 -20.29 12.78
C ALA A 24 15.43 -18.86 13.01
N ALA A 25 15.17 -18.12 11.93
CA ALA A 25 14.45 -16.87 12.03
C ALA A 25 13.07 -17.23 12.58
N ASP A 26 12.89 -17.11 13.89
CA ASP A 26 11.56 -16.97 14.47
C ASP A 26 10.86 -15.90 13.65
N ALA A 27 9.62 -16.18 13.25
CA ALA A 27 8.72 -15.24 12.60
C ALA A 27 8.64 -14.02 13.52
N SER A 28 9.53 -13.09 13.27
CA SER A 28 9.75 -11.92 14.09
C SER A 28 8.48 -11.12 14.01
N ASP A 29 7.90 -10.91 15.19
CA ASP A 29 7.07 -9.76 15.50
C ASP A 29 7.62 -8.58 14.69
N ILE A 30 6.86 -8.15 13.67
CA ILE A 30 7.18 -6.95 12.89
C ILE A 30 6.94 -5.80 13.86
N ILE A 31 7.92 -5.56 14.73
CA ILE A 31 7.97 -4.40 15.59
C ILE A 31 8.23 -3.25 14.62
N PHE A 32 7.17 -2.55 14.20
CA PHE A 32 7.21 -1.26 13.53
C PHE A 32 7.96 -0.29 14.46
N SER A 33 9.28 -0.31 14.39
CA SER A 33 10.18 0.49 15.24
C SER A 33 10.43 1.90 14.69
N GLY A 34 9.89 2.20 13.51
CA GLY A 34 9.72 3.57 13.03
C GLY A 34 8.28 4.01 13.28
N GLY A 35 8.09 5.10 14.02
CA GLY A 35 6.76 5.70 14.18
C GLY A 35 6.10 5.92 12.83
N PHE A 36 4.77 5.82 12.80
CA PHE A 36 3.96 6.11 11.61
C PHE A 36 4.43 7.43 10.97
N GLU A 37 4.96 7.35 9.74
CA GLU A 37 5.46 8.53 9.05
C GLU A 37 4.27 9.37 8.61
N TRP A 38 3.94 10.42 9.38
CA TRP A 38 2.82 11.33 9.11
C TRP A 38 3.04 12.26 7.90
N VAL A 39 4.22 12.23 7.28
CA VAL A 39 4.57 13.15 6.19
C VAL A 39 5.03 12.38 4.97
N CYS A 40 4.26 12.49 3.91
CA CYS A 40 4.58 11.95 2.60
C CYS A 40 5.76 12.69 1.98
N SER A 41 6.69 11.97 1.36
CA SER A 41 7.75 12.61 0.59
C SER A 41 7.13 13.38 -0.59
N PRO A 42 7.44 14.67 -0.80
CA PRO A 42 6.86 15.41 -1.93
C PRO A 42 7.21 14.78 -3.28
N GLN A 43 8.28 13.97 -3.33
CA GLN A 43 8.73 13.28 -4.52
C GLN A 43 9.08 11.81 -4.22
N LEU A 44 8.66 10.91 -5.09
CA LEU A 44 8.95 9.49 -5.02
C LEU A 44 9.71 9.07 -6.28
N ALA A 45 10.92 8.54 -6.11
CA ALA A 45 11.73 8.04 -7.22
C ALA A 45 11.38 6.58 -7.51
N LEU A 46 11.01 6.28 -8.76
CA LEU A 46 10.72 4.94 -9.25
C LEU A 46 11.61 4.62 -10.46
N PRO A 47 11.79 3.33 -10.82
CA PRO A 47 12.57 2.94 -11.99
C PRO A 47 12.09 3.58 -13.31
N ASP A 48 10.81 3.96 -13.38
CA ASP A 48 10.18 4.56 -14.56
C ASP A 48 10.05 6.10 -14.49
N GLY A 49 10.56 6.73 -13.43
CA GLY A 49 10.58 8.19 -13.30
C GLY A 49 10.18 8.69 -11.91
N MET A 50 10.10 10.02 -11.79
CA MET A 50 9.71 10.69 -10.54
C MET A 50 8.21 10.84 -10.45
N ARG A 51 7.64 10.54 -9.28
CA ARG A 51 6.25 10.87 -8.94
C ARG A 51 6.19 12.04 -7.97
N THR A 52 5.19 12.90 -8.13
CA THR A 52 4.91 14.03 -7.22
C THR A 52 3.73 13.68 -6.33
N TRP A 53 3.83 13.97 -5.04
CA TRP A 53 2.72 13.75 -4.13
C TRP A 53 1.57 14.71 -4.43
N GLN A 54 0.35 14.19 -4.50
CA GLN A 54 -0.87 14.96 -4.70
C GLN A 54 -1.73 14.91 -3.42
N PRO A 55 -1.66 15.93 -2.54
CA PRO A 55 -2.44 15.96 -1.29
C PRO A 55 -3.88 16.46 -1.48
N VAL A 56 -4.17 17.08 -2.63
CA VAL A 56 -5.48 17.69 -2.92
C VAL A 56 -6.01 17.20 -4.27
N GLY A 57 -7.32 16.92 -4.33
CA GLY A 57 -7.97 16.42 -5.52
C GLY A 57 -9.42 16.85 -5.64
N ASN A 58 -10.00 16.60 -6.81
CA ASN A 58 -11.40 16.82 -7.08
C ASN A 58 -12.13 15.48 -7.00
N ILE A 59 -13.19 15.38 -6.20
CA ILE A 59 -13.89 14.12 -5.96
C ILE A 59 -15.32 14.19 -6.46
N SER A 60 -15.76 13.19 -7.20
CA SER A 60 -17.19 12.91 -7.43
C SER A 60 -17.51 11.50 -6.98
N TYR A 61 -18.80 11.16 -6.87
CA TYR A 61 -19.23 9.83 -6.43
C TYR A 61 -20.09 9.18 -7.50
N GLY A 62 -19.83 7.90 -7.79
CA GLY A 62 -20.57 7.14 -8.78
C GLY A 62 -20.40 7.68 -10.19
N SER A 63 -21.46 7.58 -10.99
CA SER A 63 -21.49 8.08 -12.37
C SER A 63 -21.73 9.59 -12.47
N ASP A 64 -21.92 10.30 -11.35
CA ASP A 64 -22.18 11.73 -11.35
C ASP A 64 -20.91 12.50 -11.75
N THR A 65 -21.02 13.22 -12.86
CA THR A 65 -19.97 14.11 -13.39
C THR A 65 -20.30 15.59 -13.19
N THR A 66 -21.52 15.89 -12.72
CA THR A 66 -22.04 17.24 -12.54
C THR A 66 -21.74 17.78 -11.15
N HIS A 67 -21.71 16.91 -10.13
CA HIS A 67 -21.35 17.29 -8.78
C HIS A 67 -19.94 16.82 -8.44
N VAL A 68 -19.06 17.80 -8.25
CA VAL A 68 -17.66 17.59 -7.87
C VAL A 68 -17.42 18.37 -6.59
N ARG A 69 -16.84 17.71 -5.58
CA ARG A 69 -16.23 18.37 -4.42
C ARG A 69 -14.84 18.85 -4.84
N PRO A 70 -14.62 20.16 -5.04
CA PRO A 70 -13.32 20.66 -5.46
C PRO A 70 -12.37 20.75 -4.28
N ASN A 71 -11.07 20.63 -4.54
CA ASN A 71 -10.01 20.87 -3.56
C ASN A 71 -10.17 20.07 -2.25
N VAL A 72 -10.63 18.82 -2.35
CA VAL A 72 -10.74 17.91 -1.21
C VAL A 72 -9.32 17.53 -0.77
N ASN A 73 -9.08 17.55 0.54
CA ASN A 73 -7.88 16.94 1.10
C ASN A 73 -7.97 15.42 0.93
N ILE A 74 -7.15 14.85 0.05
CA ILE A 74 -7.16 13.42 -0.28
C ILE A 74 -6.10 12.61 0.48
N THR A 75 -5.47 13.22 1.50
CA THR A 75 -4.51 12.54 2.38
C THR A 75 -5.19 11.73 3.49
N GLU A 76 -6.48 11.91 3.69
CA GLU A 76 -7.26 11.20 4.71
C GLU A 76 -8.38 10.41 4.06
N TRP A 77 -8.53 9.16 4.48
CA TRP A 77 -9.57 8.26 4.03
C TRP A 77 -10.97 8.83 4.17
N ASP A 78 -11.27 9.42 5.34
CA ASP A 78 -12.59 9.93 5.67
C ASP A 78 -13.06 10.99 4.67
N ASN A 79 -12.13 11.71 4.03
CA ASN A 79 -12.46 12.71 3.02
C ASN A 79 -12.81 12.10 1.66
N LEU A 80 -12.34 10.89 1.37
CA LEU A 80 -12.51 10.19 0.11
C LEU A 80 -13.66 9.18 0.18
N TRP A 81 -13.49 8.14 0.99
CA TRP A 81 -14.37 6.98 1.08
C TRP A 81 -15.32 7.04 2.28
N GLY A 82 -15.20 8.07 3.12
CA GLY A 82 -16.15 8.32 4.19
C GLY A 82 -17.51 8.84 3.72
N PHE A 83 -17.68 9.20 2.44
CA PHE A 83 -18.94 9.73 1.93
C PHE A 83 -19.51 8.80 0.86
N SER A 84 -20.84 8.72 0.76
CA SER A 84 -21.54 8.03 -0.31
C SER A 84 -22.03 8.98 -1.41
N SER A 85 -22.00 10.29 -1.17
CA SER A 85 -22.37 11.28 -2.17
C SER A 85 -21.72 12.63 -1.87
N VAL A 86 -21.86 13.56 -2.82
CA VAL A 86 -21.43 14.96 -2.62
C VAL A 86 -22.31 15.75 -1.65
N ILE A 87 -23.51 15.27 -1.34
CA ILE A 87 -24.47 15.93 -0.44
C ILE A 87 -24.43 15.37 0.98
N ASP A 88 -23.75 14.25 1.17
CA ASP A 88 -23.54 13.68 2.50
C ASP A 88 -22.66 14.62 3.32
N SER A 89 -23.15 15.04 4.49
CA SER A 89 -22.43 15.95 5.38
C SER A 89 -21.69 15.24 6.50
N VAL A 90 -21.90 13.94 6.68
CA VAL A 90 -21.34 13.14 7.77
C VAL A 90 -20.48 12.03 7.17
N PRO A 91 -19.14 12.09 7.31
CA PRO A 91 -18.29 10.98 6.90
C PRO A 91 -18.50 9.77 7.81
N VAL A 92 -18.41 8.57 7.24
CA VAL A 92 -18.22 7.33 7.97
C VAL A 92 -16.77 6.95 8.01
N SER A 93 -16.38 6.35 9.14
CA SER A 93 -15.05 5.79 9.29
C SER A 93 -14.82 4.59 8.34
N TRP A 94 -13.55 4.25 8.15
CA TRP A 94 -13.14 2.99 7.52
C TRP A 94 -13.94 1.79 8.05
N PRO A 95 -14.36 0.83 7.19
CA PRO A 95 -14.08 0.69 5.76
C PRO A 95 -15.14 1.33 4.82
N GLY A 96 -15.94 2.29 5.31
CA GLY A 96 -17.01 2.90 4.53
C GLY A 96 -18.24 2.01 4.34
N PHE A 97 -19.11 2.33 3.38
CA PHE A 97 -20.35 1.58 3.10
C PHE A 97 -20.21 0.69 1.85
N SER A 98 -20.75 -0.53 1.92
CA SER A 98 -20.76 -1.46 0.76
C SER A 98 -21.60 -0.99 -0.42
N ASP A 99 -22.65 -0.21 -0.11
CA ASP A 99 -23.66 0.21 -1.09
C ASP A 99 -23.46 1.66 -1.53
N ALA A 100 -22.43 2.32 -1.01
CA ALA A 100 -22.06 3.66 -1.43
C ALA A 100 -21.40 3.62 -2.82
N PRO A 101 -21.74 4.56 -3.70
CA PRO A 101 -21.02 4.69 -4.95
C PRO A 101 -19.56 5.07 -4.70
N ALA A 102 -18.67 4.36 -5.40
CA ALA A 102 -17.24 4.60 -5.41
C ALA A 102 -16.86 6.09 -5.64
N PRO A 103 -15.91 6.65 -4.88
CA PRO A 103 -15.36 7.95 -5.22
C PRO A 103 -14.52 7.87 -6.50
N THR A 104 -14.57 8.94 -7.27
CA THR A 104 -13.76 9.17 -8.46
C THR A 104 -12.78 10.30 -8.17
N LEU A 105 -11.48 10.01 -8.24
CA LEU A 105 -10.44 11.02 -8.17
C LEU A 105 -10.26 11.67 -9.55
N ARG A 106 -10.80 12.87 -9.69
CA ARG A 106 -10.68 13.66 -10.91
C ARG A 106 -9.35 14.41 -10.93
N ASN A 107 -8.83 14.58 -12.15
CA ASN A 107 -7.56 15.27 -12.41
C ASN A 107 -6.38 14.62 -11.68
N PHE A 108 -6.34 13.28 -11.68
CA PHE A 108 -5.19 12.57 -11.14
C PHE A 108 -4.03 12.70 -12.14
N GLY A 109 -2.99 13.42 -11.74
CA GLY A 109 -1.84 13.65 -12.61
C GLY A 109 -1.14 12.33 -12.91
N LYS A 110 -0.78 12.09 -14.18
CA LYS A 110 -0.12 10.83 -14.58
C LYS A 110 1.22 10.60 -13.87
N TRP A 111 1.92 11.68 -13.51
CA TRP A 111 3.16 11.66 -12.74
C TRP A 111 2.94 11.91 -11.25
N ASN A 112 1.70 11.75 -10.77
CA ASN A 112 1.40 11.94 -9.37
C ASN A 112 1.21 10.60 -8.66
N TYR A 113 1.32 10.65 -7.33
CA TYR A 113 0.84 9.59 -6.46
C TYR A 113 -0.02 10.18 -5.35
N VAL A 114 -0.97 9.39 -4.87
CA VAL A 114 -1.80 9.69 -3.70
C VAL A 114 -1.49 8.69 -2.61
N ALA A 115 -1.59 9.15 -1.38
CA ALA A 115 -1.46 8.32 -0.19
C ALA A 115 -2.49 8.80 0.82
N ALA A 116 -3.52 7.99 1.03
CA ALA A 116 -4.62 8.29 1.93
C ALA A 116 -4.49 7.47 3.21
N HIS A 117 -4.29 8.16 4.33
CA HIS A 117 -4.20 7.58 5.66
C HIS A 117 -5.56 7.05 6.13
N PHE A 118 -5.56 5.90 6.79
CA PHE A 118 -6.71 5.39 7.54
C PHE A 118 -6.25 4.62 8.78
N ARG A 119 -7.13 4.58 9.78
CA ARG A 119 -6.96 3.74 10.96
C ARG A 119 -7.98 2.61 10.95
N THR A 120 -7.53 1.38 11.15
CA THR A 120 -8.42 0.23 11.31
C THR A 120 -9.14 0.26 12.65
N PRO A 121 -10.36 -0.29 12.76
CA PRO A 121 -11.04 -0.38 14.05
C PRO A 121 -10.28 -1.32 14.99
N ALA A 122 -10.33 -1.05 16.29
CA ALA A 122 -9.67 -1.87 17.32
C ALA A 122 -10.32 -3.25 17.52
N ALA A 123 -11.61 -3.39 17.17
CA ALA A 123 -12.36 -4.63 17.25
C ALA A 123 -13.04 -4.94 15.89
N PRO A 124 -12.27 -5.27 14.85
CA PRO A 124 -12.78 -5.45 13.49
C PRO A 124 -13.57 -6.75 13.31
N GLY A 125 -13.48 -7.73 14.21
CA GLY A 125 -14.02 -9.06 13.93
C GLY A 125 -13.36 -9.69 12.69
N ASN A 126 -14.18 -10.21 11.76
CA ASN A 126 -13.73 -10.89 10.54
C ASN A 126 -13.92 -10.05 9.27
N LEU A 127 -13.78 -8.73 9.36
CA LEU A 127 -14.03 -7.86 8.21
C LEU A 127 -13.04 -8.12 7.07
N SER A 128 -13.54 -7.99 5.85
CA SER A 128 -12.75 -8.06 4.63
C SER A 128 -13.33 -7.17 3.54
N GLY A 129 -12.58 -6.95 2.47
CA GLY A 129 -13.05 -6.15 1.35
C GLY A 129 -12.02 -6.04 0.24
N ARG A 130 -12.38 -5.31 -0.81
CA ARG A 130 -11.49 -5.07 -1.93
C ARG A 130 -11.64 -3.68 -2.52
N PHE A 131 -10.55 -3.20 -3.07
CA PHE A 131 -10.54 -2.04 -3.94
C PHE A 131 -10.80 -2.51 -5.38
N GLY A 132 -11.60 -1.75 -6.12
CA GLY A 132 -11.86 -1.95 -7.54
C GLY A 132 -11.32 -0.77 -8.34
N TYR A 133 -10.80 -1.04 -9.53
CA TYR A 133 -10.35 0.01 -10.42
C TYR A 133 -11.31 0.14 -11.59
N SER A 134 -11.75 1.36 -11.87
CA SER A 134 -12.37 1.74 -13.13
C SER A 134 -11.76 3.05 -13.62
N GLU A 135 -11.97 3.35 -14.89
CA GLU A 135 -11.50 4.61 -15.46
C GLU A 135 -12.57 5.19 -16.38
N VAL A 136 -12.45 6.50 -16.63
CA VAL A 136 -13.08 7.08 -17.81
C VAL A 136 -12.31 6.56 -19.03
N PRO A 137 -12.97 6.11 -20.12
CA PRO A 137 -12.28 5.52 -21.26
C PRO A 137 -11.10 6.37 -21.75
N SER A 138 -9.92 5.76 -21.79
CA SER A 138 -8.66 6.36 -22.20
C SER A 138 -8.00 5.54 -23.30
N SER A 139 -7.16 6.19 -24.12
CA SER A 139 -6.43 5.50 -25.20
C SER A 139 -4.98 5.98 -25.24
N PRO A 140 -4.01 5.11 -24.94
CA PRO A 140 -4.18 3.77 -24.37
C PRO A 140 -4.77 3.79 -22.93
N PRO A 141 -5.43 2.70 -22.49
CA PRO A 141 -5.94 2.54 -21.13
C PRO A 141 -4.90 2.83 -20.04
N ALA A 142 -5.31 3.51 -18.98
CA ALA A 142 -4.45 3.75 -17.83
C ALA A 142 -4.38 2.50 -16.95
N ARG A 143 -3.19 2.19 -16.47
CA ARG A 143 -2.94 1.10 -15.51
C ARG A 143 -2.55 1.70 -14.17
N VAL A 144 -3.03 1.08 -13.10
CA VAL A 144 -2.86 1.59 -11.74
C VAL A 144 -2.06 0.61 -10.90
N THR A 145 -1.12 1.13 -10.13
CA THR A 145 -0.50 0.42 -9.03
C THR A 145 -1.09 0.93 -7.72
N MET A 146 -1.53 0.00 -6.87
CA MET A 146 -2.05 0.28 -5.55
C MET A 146 -1.32 -0.55 -4.50
N ALA A 147 -1.00 0.08 -3.37
CA ALA A 147 -0.50 -0.59 -2.18
C ALA A 147 -1.27 -0.20 -0.92
N ILE A 148 -1.33 -1.12 0.05
CA ILE A 148 -1.61 -0.79 1.46
C ILE A 148 -0.29 -0.93 2.21
N SER A 149 0.20 0.17 2.80
CA SER A 149 1.49 0.20 3.49
C SER A 149 1.36 0.89 4.84
N SER A 150 2.29 0.62 5.75
CA SER A 150 2.44 1.38 6.99
C SER A 150 3.17 2.72 6.81
N ALA A 151 3.70 2.99 5.61
CA ALA A 151 4.39 4.23 5.26
C ALA A 151 3.72 4.97 4.08
N CYS A 152 3.79 6.29 4.12
CA CYS A 152 3.21 7.12 3.07
C CYS A 152 4.01 7.02 1.76
N GLY A 153 3.32 6.79 0.63
CA GLY A 153 3.93 6.74 -0.70
C GLY A 153 4.83 5.52 -0.91
N ASP A 154 4.71 4.51 -0.05
CA ASP A 154 5.48 3.28 -0.15
C ASP A 154 4.72 2.20 -0.93
N PHE A 155 5.41 1.65 -1.93
CA PHE A 155 4.95 0.60 -2.81
C PHE A 155 5.84 -0.65 -2.73
N ALA A 156 6.72 -0.76 -1.72
CA ALA A 156 7.68 -1.86 -1.63
C ALA A 156 8.07 -2.26 -0.20
N ALA A 157 8.67 -1.36 0.58
CA ALA A 157 9.49 -1.72 1.74
C ALA A 157 8.70 -1.98 3.02
N HIS A 158 7.56 -1.30 3.18
CA HIS A 158 6.74 -1.30 4.40
C HIS A 158 5.35 -1.90 4.17
N LEU A 159 5.25 -2.76 3.14
CA LEU A 159 4.09 -3.60 2.87
C LEU A 159 4.01 -4.71 3.94
N PRO A 160 2.85 -4.92 4.58
CA PRO A 160 2.68 -6.03 5.53
C PRO A 160 3.01 -7.38 4.91
N THR A 161 2.55 -7.62 3.67
CA THR A 161 2.78 -8.85 2.90
C THR A 161 2.73 -8.57 1.39
N PRO A 162 3.13 -9.53 0.52
CA PRO A 162 2.98 -9.39 -0.93
C PRO A 162 1.54 -9.16 -1.39
N GLY A 163 0.54 -9.67 -0.66
CA GLY A 163 -0.88 -9.45 -0.94
C GLY A 163 -1.34 -7.99 -0.79
N CYS A 164 -0.52 -7.13 -0.17
CA CYS A 164 -0.81 -5.70 0.00
C CYS A 164 -0.42 -4.82 -1.20
N LEU A 165 0.13 -5.40 -2.28
CA LEU A 165 0.47 -4.68 -3.51
C LEU A 165 -0.24 -5.31 -4.71
N LYS A 166 -0.85 -4.47 -5.53
CA LYS A 166 -1.24 -4.83 -6.90
C LYS A 166 -0.64 -3.81 -7.85
N ALA A 167 0.33 -4.27 -8.63
CA ALA A 167 0.98 -3.45 -9.63
C ALA A 167 0.29 -3.59 -10.98
N ASP A 168 0.26 -2.49 -11.72
CA ASP A 168 -0.01 -2.52 -13.17
C ASP A 168 -1.38 -3.13 -13.52
N VAL A 169 -2.42 -2.71 -12.80
CA VAL A 169 -3.79 -3.25 -12.95
C VAL A 169 -4.57 -2.48 -14.01
N GLU A 170 -5.23 -3.21 -14.91
CA GLU A 170 -6.12 -2.65 -15.93
C GLU A 170 -7.50 -2.32 -15.36
N ALA A 171 -8.18 -1.33 -15.94
CA ALA A 171 -9.52 -0.94 -15.54
C ALA A 171 -10.52 -2.10 -15.66
N GLY A 172 -11.46 -2.18 -14.71
CA GLY A 172 -12.42 -3.28 -14.58
C GLY A 172 -11.95 -4.42 -13.67
N ASN A 173 -10.69 -4.41 -13.21
CA ASN A 173 -10.15 -5.44 -12.34
C ASN A 173 -10.13 -5.01 -10.86
N ALA A 174 -10.00 -6.01 -9.98
CA ALA A 174 -9.77 -5.78 -8.57
C ALA A 174 -8.32 -5.34 -8.31
N LEU A 175 -8.16 -4.38 -7.40
CA LEU A 175 -6.88 -3.98 -6.82
C LEU A 175 -6.62 -4.85 -5.57
N VAL A 176 -6.18 -4.23 -4.47
CA VAL A 176 -5.83 -4.94 -3.23
C VAL A 176 -7.11 -5.50 -2.57
N PHE A 177 -7.07 -6.79 -2.22
CA PHE A 177 -8.02 -7.40 -1.28
C PHE A 177 -7.43 -7.30 0.13
N TRP A 178 -8.22 -6.97 1.13
CA TRP A 178 -7.78 -6.84 2.52
C TRP A 178 -8.69 -7.65 3.43
N HIS A 179 -8.13 -8.12 4.55
CA HIS A 179 -8.86 -8.96 5.49
C HIS A 179 -8.19 -8.93 6.87
N PHE A 180 -8.98 -8.85 7.93
CA PHE A 180 -8.48 -9.03 9.30
C PHE A 180 -8.34 -10.52 9.58
N SER A 181 -7.12 -11.02 9.83
CA SER A 181 -6.85 -12.45 10.09
C SER A 181 -6.92 -13.39 8.86
N THR A 182 -6.50 -12.92 7.68
CA THR A 182 -6.37 -13.82 6.51
C THR A 182 -5.35 -14.92 6.75
N THR A 183 -5.64 -16.13 6.25
CA THR A 183 -4.70 -17.25 6.16
C THR A 183 -3.95 -17.29 4.82
N ALA A 184 -4.27 -16.37 3.90
CA ALA A 184 -3.68 -16.25 2.57
C ALA A 184 -2.99 -14.88 2.37
N PRO A 185 -1.87 -14.61 3.08
CA PRO A 185 -1.18 -13.31 3.06
C PRO A 185 -0.61 -12.92 1.69
N ASP A 186 -0.44 -13.88 0.77
CA ASP A 186 0.06 -13.63 -0.58
C ASP A 186 -1.00 -13.09 -1.54
N THR A 187 -2.28 -13.28 -1.23
CA THR A 187 -3.41 -12.86 -2.08
C THR A 187 -4.32 -11.84 -1.42
N ALA A 188 -4.21 -11.69 -0.10
CA ALA A 188 -4.95 -10.75 0.73
C ALA A 188 -3.99 -9.97 1.63
N CYS A 189 -4.19 -8.67 1.74
CA CYS A 189 -3.46 -7.83 2.68
C CYS A 189 -3.97 -8.07 4.11
N PRO A 190 -3.16 -8.64 5.02
CA PRO A 190 -3.54 -8.78 6.41
C PRO A 190 -3.47 -7.42 7.10
N LEU A 191 -4.61 -6.94 7.57
CA LEU A 191 -4.67 -5.73 8.38
C LEU A 191 -4.68 -6.09 9.86
N GLN A 192 -3.96 -5.31 10.66
CA GLN A 192 -3.96 -5.42 12.12
C GLN A 192 -5.06 -4.52 12.72
N PRO A 193 -5.76 -4.97 13.77
CA PRO A 193 -6.71 -4.13 14.51
C PRO A 193 -6.06 -2.90 15.12
N GLY A 194 -6.75 -1.75 15.04
CA GLY A 194 -6.31 -0.50 15.69
C GLY A 194 -5.02 0.12 15.14
N ALA A 195 -4.57 -0.31 13.97
CA ALA A 195 -3.32 0.13 13.32
C ALA A 195 -3.59 1.17 12.23
N ASP A 196 -2.60 2.03 11.99
CA ASP A 196 -2.64 3.07 10.97
C ASP A 196 -1.95 2.57 9.69
N TYR A 197 -2.54 2.87 8.54
CA TYR A 197 -2.06 2.48 7.22
C TYR A 197 -2.31 3.60 6.20
N TYR A 198 -1.67 3.47 5.04
CA TYR A 198 -1.91 4.28 3.86
C TYR A 198 -2.42 3.43 2.70
N VAL A 199 -3.42 3.93 2.00
CA VAL A 199 -3.76 3.53 0.63
C VAL A 199 -2.92 4.36 -0.33
N ASN A 200 -1.90 3.76 -0.92
CA ASN A 200 -1.01 4.38 -1.89
C ASN A 200 -1.47 4.03 -3.31
N ILE A 201 -1.61 5.01 -4.20
CA ILE A 201 -2.09 4.83 -5.58
C ILE A 201 -1.22 5.65 -6.54
N MET A 202 -0.84 5.07 -7.68
CA MET A 202 -0.16 5.75 -8.78
C MET A 202 -0.52 5.17 -10.15
N ILE A 203 -0.30 5.95 -11.21
CA ILE A 203 -0.34 5.42 -12.58
C ILE A 203 0.93 4.60 -12.83
N ALA A 204 0.75 3.36 -13.28
CA ALA A 204 1.82 2.41 -13.58
C ALA A 204 2.48 2.65 -14.95
N ASN A 205 1.73 3.21 -15.91
CA ASN A 205 2.20 3.47 -17.28
C ASN A 205 2.11 4.97 -17.65
N PRO A 206 2.74 5.88 -16.89
CA PRO A 206 2.52 7.33 -17.01
C PRO A 206 2.90 7.90 -18.40
N GLU A 207 3.84 7.28 -19.10
CA GLU A 207 4.27 7.73 -20.42
C GLU A 207 3.22 7.50 -21.50
N SER A 208 2.46 6.42 -21.36
CA SER A 208 1.45 6.02 -22.35
C SER A 208 0.14 6.80 -22.20
N VAL A 209 -0.10 7.40 -21.04
CA VAL A 209 -1.42 7.93 -20.66
C VAL A 209 -1.48 9.46 -20.87
N VAL A 210 -2.60 9.94 -21.41
CA VAL A 210 -2.98 11.37 -21.40
C VAL A 210 -3.50 11.73 -20.00
N PRO A 211 -3.36 12.95 -19.45
CA PRO A 211 -3.93 13.27 -18.13
C PRO A 211 -5.43 12.95 -18.04
N GLN A 212 -5.85 12.21 -17.01
CA GLN A 212 -7.17 11.56 -16.94
C GLN A 212 -7.81 11.64 -15.54
N ALA A 213 -9.09 11.28 -15.45
CA ALA A 213 -9.76 11.01 -14.19
C ALA A 213 -9.60 9.52 -13.84
N VAL A 214 -9.16 9.23 -12.62
CA VAL A 214 -9.00 7.86 -12.12
C VAL A 214 -10.12 7.54 -11.14
N VAL A 215 -10.83 6.44 -11.38
CA VAL A 215 -11.90 5.99 -10.49
C VAL A 215 -11.35 4.82 -9.66
N VAL A 216 -11.02 5.11 -8.40
CA VAL A 216 -10.69 4.03 -7.45
C VAL A 216 -11.91 3.78 -6.60
N GLY A 217 -12.69 2.81 -7.07
CA GLY A 217 -13.83 2.33 -6.32
C GLY A 217 -13.43 1.45 -5.17
N MET A 218 -14.25 1.47 -4.14
CA MET A 218 -14.12 0.54 -3.05
C MET A 218 -15.39 -0.22 -2.91
N ASN A 219 -15.24 -1.53 -3.01
CA ASN A 219 -16.30 -2.45 -2.69
C ASN A 219 -15.84 -3.11 -1.39
N SER A 220 -16.04 -2.41 -0.27
CA SER A 220 -15.99 -3.07 1.04
C SER A 220 -17.20 -3.98 1.12
N VAL A 221 -16.98 -5.28 1.29
CA VAL A 221 -18.08 -6.22 1.49
C VAL A 221 -18.09 -6.53 2.98
N TRP A 222 -19.07 -5.97 3.70
CA TRP A 222 -19.36 -6.37 5.07
C TRP A 222 -19.85 -7.82 5.05
N GLN A 223 -18.93 -8.78 5.17
CA GLN A 223 -19.29 -10.16 5.44
C GLN A 223 -19.23 -10.38 6.96
N PRO A 224 -20.38 -10.52 7.64
CA PRO A 224 -20.41 -10.93 9.04
C PRO A 224 -19.87 -12.36 9.23
#